data_AF-A0AAD9KI58-F1
#
_entry.id   AF-A0AAD9KI58-F1
#
_cell.length_a   1.000
_cell.length_b   1.000
_cell.length_c   1.000
_cell.angle_alpha   90.00
_cell.angle_beta   90.00
_cell.angle_gamma   90.00
#
_symmetry.space_group_name_H-M   'P 1'
#
loop_
_entity.id
_entity.type
_entity.pdbx_description
1 polymer ?
#
loop_
_entity_poly.entity_id
_entity_poly.type
_entity_poly.pdbx_seq_one_letter_code
_entity_poly.pdbx_strand_id
1 'polypeptide(L)'
;MYRGLMSHSHRLLKGFFDLSQAHRAFGDVFAGIGVREPQANASEAFTQFGEAHREVERFAIKMLQTVKPMIADLNTFLNKAVPDTRLTIKKYLDAKFEYLSYCLKVKEMDDEEYSYAALQEPLYRVDTGNYEYRLVLRCRQEARARFAKMRSDVLVKLELLDNKHVQDIVFQLQRLVAGLARYHNDCHDVMKGANMFPIEVDLSQGTFTYDTSDQFNDDDDDNSPNYSTEYADNPTDGRGTGRYTDAVVEATEEVSASLILTD
;
A
#
# COMPACT_ATOMS: atom_id res chain seq x y z
N MET A 1 -10.60 3.81 0.97
CA MET A 1 -9.93 3.17 2.13
C MET A 1 -8.98 2.04 1.69
N TYR A 2 -9.43 0.80 1.48
CA TYR A 2 -8.53 -0.37 1.32
C TYR A 2 -7.46 -0.30 0.21
N ARG A 3 -7.75 0.29 -0.97
CA ARG A 3 -6.71 0.52 -2.00
C ARG A 3 -5.58 1.44 -1.50
N GLY A 4 -5.94 2.43 -0.69
CA GLY A 4 -4.97 3.28 0.01
C GLY A 4 -4.14 2.47 1.00
N LEU A 5 -4.79 1.70 1.88
CA LEU A 5 -4.10 0.78 2.81
C LEU A 5 -3.08 -0.11 2.09
N MET A 6 -3.47 -0.77 0.99
CA MET A 6 -2.57 -1.61 0.20
C MET A 6 -1.37 -0.82 -0.38
N SER A 7 -1.60 0.38 -0.92
CA SER A 7 -0.54 1.27 -1.44
C SER A 7 0.40 1.79 -0.34
N HIS A 8 -0.13 2.13 0.84
CA HIS A 8 0.65 2.58 1.99
C HIS A 8 1.48 1.42 2.56
N SER A 9 0.89 0.23 2.74
CA SER A 9 1.61 -0.96 3.18
C SER A 9 2.73 -1.35 2.20
N HIS A 10 2.49 -1.29 0.89
CA HIS A 10 3.53 -1.56 -0.11
C HIS A 10 4.72 -0.58 0.01
N ARG A 11 4.44 0.73 0.12
CA ARG A 11 5.48 1.75 0.32
C ARG A 11 6.21 1.58 1.66
N LEU A 12 5.50 1.19 2.71
CA LEU A 12 6.08 0.91 4.02
C LEU A 12 7.07 -0.26 3.96
N LEU A 13 6.67 -1.40 3.36
CA LEU A 13 7.55 -2.56 3.20
C LEU A 13 8.77 -2.24 2.31
N LYS A 14 8.59 -1.45 1.24
CA LYS A 14 9.71 -0.98 0.42
C LYS A 14 10.67 -0.10 1.24
N GLY A 15 10.15 0.85 2.03
CA GLY A 15 10.96 1.66 2.93
C GLY A 15 11.72 0.83 3.97
N PHE A 16 11.13 -0.23 4.52
CA PHE A 16 11.83 -1.15 5.42
C PHE A 16 12.92 -1.97 4.73
N PHE A 17 12.74 -2.35 3.47
CA PHE A 17 13.78 -3.01 2.67
C PHE A 17 14.94 -2.06 2.37
N ASP A 18 14.65 -0.81 1.98
CA ASP A 18 15.69 0.18 1.71
C ASP A 18 16.46 0.54 3.00
N LEU A 19 15.75 0.60 4.14
CA LEU A 19 16.35 0.74 5.47
C LEU A 19 17.23 -0.47 5.86
N SER A 20 16.83 -1.71 5.52
CA SER A 20 17.66 -2.89 5.83
C SER A 20 18.98 -2.88 5.05
N GLN A 21 18.97 -2.43 3.79
CA GLN A 21 20.20 -2.24 3.02
C GLN A 21 21.12 -1.18 3.64
N ALA A 22 20.56 -0.09 4.18
CA ALA A 22 21.33 0.92 4.91
C ALA A 22 21.94 0.36 6.21
N HIS A 23 21.19 -0.46 6.97
CA HIS A 23 21.72 -1.14 8.15
C HIS A 23 22.87 -2.09 7.81
N ARG A 24 22.75 -2.88 6.74
CA ARG A 24 23.85 -3.74 6.24
C ARG A 24 25.11 -2.92 5.92
N ALA A 25 24.95 -1.83 5.15
CA ALA A 25 26.06 -0.96 4.77
C ALA A 25 26.75 -0.34 6.00
N PHE A 26 25.99 0.11 7.01
CA PHE A 26 26.56 0.55 8.28
C PHE A 26 27.32 -0.57 9.00
N GLY A 27 26.76 -1.79 9.04
CA GLY A 27 27.42 -2.94 9.63
C GLY A 27 28.78 -3.27 9.00
N ASP A 28 28.86 -3.18 7.67
CA ASP A 28 30.10 -3.38 6.91
C ASP A 28 31.12 -2.26 7.15
N VAL A 29 30.67 -1.00 7.25
CA VAL A 29 31.55 0.15 7.57
C VAL A 29 32.10 0.07 8.99
N PHE A 30 31.26 -0.17 10.00
CA PHE A 30 31.69 -0.23 11.40
C PHE A 30 32.63 -1.40 11.67
N ALA A 31 32.36 -2.59 11.10
CA ALA A 31 33.31 -3.70 11.14
C ALA A 31 34.65 -3.35 10.45
N GLY A 32 34.61 -2.62 9.34
CA GLY A 32 35.80 -2.13 8.63
C GLY A 32 36.62 -1.09 9.41
N ILE A 33 35.97 -0.27 10.25
CA ILE A 33 36.64 0.65 11.19
C ILE A 33 37.24 -0.16 12.34
N GLY A 34 36.47 -1.06 12.98
CA GLY A 34 36.92 -1.87 14.11
C GLY A 34 38.22 -2.64 13.83
N VAL A 35 38.36 -3.25 12.65
CA VAL A 35 39.58 -3.99 12.25
C VAL A 35 40.80 -3.08 12.05
N ARG A 36 40.62 -1.77 11.86
CA ARG A 36 41.70 -0.78 11.63
C ARG A 36 42.03 0.07 12.86
N GLU A 37 41.18 0.00 13.89
CA GLU A 37 41.28 0.81 15.10
C GLU A 37 42.40 0.26 16.02
N PRO A 38 43.49 1.01 16.27
CA PRO A 38 44.60 0.54 17.10
C PRO A 38 44.21 0.34 18.58
N GLN A 39 43.18 1.03 19.08
CA GLN A 39 42.74 0.89 20.46
C GLN A 39 41.76 -0.29 20.61
N ALA A 40 42.18 -1.36 21.30
CA ALA A 40 41.41 -2.60 21.44
C ALA A 40 39.96 -2.39 21.91
N ASN A 41 39.72 -1.51 22.90
CA ASN A 41 38.37 -1.22 23.40
C ASN A 41 37.48 -0.56 22.34
N ALA A 42 38.03 0.35 21.52
CA ALA A 42 37.28 1.01 20.46
C ALA A 42 37.08 0.06 19.26
N SER A 43 38.09 -0.77 18.94
CA SER A 43 38.00 -1.86 17.96
C SER A 43 36.86 -2.84 18.28
N GLU A 44 36.75 -3.29 19.53
CA GLU A 44 35.67 -4.15 20.01
C GLU A 44 34.31 -3.44 19.93
N ALA A 45 34.21 -2.19 20.39
CA ALA A 45 32.97 -1.41 20.35
C ALA A 45 32.45 -1.19 18.91
N PHE A 46 33.32 -0.82 17.96
CA PHE A 46 32.95 -0.68 16.56
C PHE A 46 32.54 -2.02 15.93
N THR A 47 33.21 -3.13 16.30
CA THR A 47 32.86 -4.47 15.82
C THR A 47 31.48 -4.89 16.33
N GLN A 48 31.22 -4.74 17.63
CA GLN A 48 29.93 -5.04 18.26
C GLN A 48 28.79 -4.19 17.66
N PHE A 49 29.03 -2.90 17.41
CA PHE A 49 28.06 -2.00 16.79
C PHE A 49 27.80 -2.36 15.31
N GLY A 50 28.83 -2.78 14.58
CA GLY A 50 28.70 -3.30 13.22
C GLY A 50 27.88 -4.59 13.15
N GLU A 51 28.10 -5.53 14.07
CA GLU A 51 27.31 -6.75 14.20
C GLU A 51 25.85 -6.44 14.56
N ALA A 52 25.60 -5.53 15.51
CA ALA A 52 24.25 -5.08 15.86
C ALA A 52 23.48 -4.56 14.64
N HIS A 53 24.12 -3.75 13.79
CA HIS A 53 23.53 -3.28 12.54
C HIS A 53 23.23 -4.42 11.54
N ARG A 54 24.06 -5.46 11.46
CA ARG A 54 23.80 -6.67 10.63
C ARG A 54 22.68 -7.56 11.18
N GLU A 55 22.45 -7.59 12.50
CA GLU A 55 21.27 -8.26 13.06
C GLU A 55 19.98 -7.50 12.71
N VAL A 56 20.00 -6.16 12.78
CA VAL A 56 18.83 -5.32 12.40
C VAL A 56 18.42 -5.53 10.93
N GLU A 57 19.38 -5.70 10.01
CA GLU A 57 19.08 -6.14 8.63
C GLU A 57 18.29 -7.47 8.64
N ARG A 58 18.83 -8.50 9.30
CA ARG A 58 18.22 -9.84 9.33
C ARG A 58 16.82 -9.84 9.95
N PHE A 59 16.59 -9.04 10.99
CA PHE A 59 15.26 -8.85 11.57
C PHE A 59 14.30 -8.17 10.59
N ALA A 60 14.76 -7.16 9.83
CA ALA A 60 13.95 -6.50 8.81
C ALA A 60 13.55 -7.48 7.70
N ILE A 61 14.50 -8.26 7.15
CA ILE A 61 14.21 -9.28 6.12
C ILE A 61 13.18 -10.30 6.62
N LYS A 62 13.32 -10.79 7.85
CA LYS A 62 12.37 -11.73 8.49
C LYS A 62 10.97 -11.14 8.67
N MET A 63 10.88 -9.87 9.05
CA MET A 63 9.62 -9.13 9.14
C MET A 63 8.98 -8.98 7.76
N LEU A 64 9.75 -8.57 6.74
CA LEU A 64 9.29 -8.44 5.36
C LEU A 64 8.73 -9.76 4.82
N GLN A 65 9.44 -10.87 5.01
CA GLN A 65 8.96 -12.21 4.64
C GLN A 65 7.64 -12.58 5.35
N THR A 66 7.53 -12.27 6.64
CA THR A 66 6.32 -12.56 7.44
C THR A 66 5.11 -11.74 6.96
N VAL A 67 5.31 -10.47 6.59
CA VAL A 67 4.24 -9.54 6.23
C VAL A 67 3.91 -9.56 4.73
N LYS A 68 4.84 -9.91 3.83
CA LYS A 68 4.66 -9.91 2.37
C LYS A 68 3.37 -10.58 1.88
N PRO A 69 2.92 -11.77 2.38
CA PRO A 69 1.70 -12.40 1.90
C PRO A 69 0.43 -11.59 2.18
N MET A 70 0.45 -10.67 3.15
CA MET A 70 -0.66 -9.76 3.46
C MET A 70 -1.10 -8.94 2.25
N ILE A 71 -0.14 -8.51 1.41
CA ILE A 71 -0.43 -7.73 0.21
C ILE A 71 -1.15 -8.60 -0.83
N ALA A 72 -0.77 -9.87 -0.99
CA ALA A 72 -1.42 -10.80 -1.90
C ALA A 72 -2.86 -11.14 -1.47
N ASP A 73 -3.08 -11.33 -0.16
CA ASP A 73 -4.39 -11.60 0.44
C ASP A 73 -5.33 -10.39 0.26
N LEU A 74 -4.88 -9.19 0.62
CA LEU A 74 -5.64 -7.94 0.41
C LEU A 74 -5.92 -7.66 -1.07
N ASN A 75 -4.95 -7.91 -1.95
CA ASN A 75 -5.12 -7.79 -3.41
C ASN A 75 -6.22 -8.74 -3.92
N THR A 76 -6.25 -9.98 -3.42
CA THR A 76 -7.27 -10.98 -3.76
C THR A 76 -8.66 -10.56 -3.27
N PHE A 77 -8.78 -10.04 -2.06
CA PHE A 77 -10.05 -9.49 -1.55
C PHE A 77 -10.56 -8.34 -2.44
N LEU A 78 -9.70 -7.37 -2.75
CA LEU A 78 -10.09 -6.15 -3.47
C LEU A 78 -10.35 -6.34 -4.97
N ASN A 79 -9.58 -7.21 -5.63
CA ASN A 79 -9.62 -7.35 -7.08
C ASN A 79 -10.33 -8.65 -7.55
N LYS A 80 -10.71 -9.55 -6.63
CA LYS A 80 -11.54 -10.74 -6.96
C LYS A 80 -12.86 -10.79 -6.18
N ALA A 81 -12.83 -10.77 -4.84
CA ALA A 81 -14.03 -10.97 -4.02
C ALA A 81 -15.04 -9.80 -4.08
N VAL A 82 -14.55 -8.56 -3.96
CA VAL A 82 -15.41 -7.37 -4.06
C VAL A 82 -16.03 -7.21 -5.46
N PRO A 83 -15.30 -7.37 -6.59
CA PRO A 83 -15.87 -7.33 -7.93
C PRO A 83 -16.95 -8.38 -8.21
N ASP A 84 -16.79 -9.63 -7.77
CA ASP A 84 -17.80 -10.68 -7.93
C ASP A 84 -19.11 -10.37 -7.16
N THR A 85 -18.97 -9.84 -5.95
CA THR A 85 -20.13 -9.40 -5.16
C THR A 85 -20.82 -8.22 -5.85
N ARG A 86 -20.07 -7.23 -6.36
CA ARG A 86 -20.61 -6.11 -7.15
C ARG A 86 -21.33 -6.56 -8.42
N LEU A 87 -20.82 -7.58 -9.14
CA LEU A 87 -21.48 -8.15 -10.30
C LEU A 87 -22.85 -8.77 -9.94
N THR A 88 -22.92 -9.41 -8.77
CA THR A 88 -24.16 -10.03 -8.27
C THR A 88 -25.17 -8.98 -7.85
N ILE A 89 -24.72 -7.91 -7.17
CA ILE A 89 -25.55 -6.73 -6.87
C ILE A 89 -26.08 -6.09 -8.15
N LYS A 90 -25.25 -5.94 -9.20
CA LYS A 90 -25.70 -5.38 -10.49
C LYS A 90 -26.85 -6.21 -11.08
N LYS A 91 -26.70 -7.53 -11.20
CA LYS A 91 -27.76 -8.44 -11.67
C LYS A 91 -29.05 -8.34 -10.85
N TYR A 92 -28.94 -8.12 -9.54
CA TYR A 92 -30.08 -7.89 -8.66
C TYR A 92 -30.76 -6.54 -8.92
N LEU A 93 -29.99 -5.47 -9.15
CA LEU A 93 -30.53 -4.15 -9.50
C LEU A 93 -31.25 -4.19 -10.85
N ASP A 94 -30.70 -4.90 -11.84
CA ASP A 94 -31.32 -5.11 -13.15
C ASP A 94 -32.67 -5.86 -13.00
N ALA A 95 -32.71 -6.97 -12.25
CA ALA A 95 -33.94 -7.72 -11.96
C ALA A 95 -34.96 -6.93 -11.12
N LYS A 96 -34.49 -6.08 -10.20
CA LYS A 96 -35.35 -5.16 -9.42
C LYS A 96 -35.96 -4.10 -10.31
N PHE A 97 -35.18 -3.51 -11.23
CA PHE A 97 -35.65 -2.51 -12.18
C PHE A 97 -36.72 -3.11 -13.11
N GLU A 98 -36.48 -4.30 -13.67
CA GLU A 98 -37.45 -5.05 -14.46
C GLU A 98 -38.75 -5.31 -13.69
N TYR A 99 -38.67 -5.81 -12.45
CA TYR A 99 -39.87 -6.05 -11.64
C TYR A 99 -40.65 -4.76 -11.33
N LEU A 100 -39.95 -3.67 -11.04
CA LEU A 100 -40.58 -2.39 -10.71
C LEU A 100 -41.18 -1.70 -11.93
N SER A 101 -40.59 -1.82 -13.12
CA SER A 101 -41.19 -1.26 -14.35
C SER A 101 -42.51 -1.96 -14.70
N TYR A 102 -42.61 -3.29 -14.53
CA TYR A 102 -43.89 -3.99 -14.63
C TYR A 102 -44.89 -3.59 -13.54
N CYS A 103 -44.43 -3.33 -12.31
CA CYS A 103 -45.34 -2.84 -11.25
C CYS A 103 -45.89 -1.45 -11.56
N LEU A 104 -45.05 -0.55 -12.08
CA LEU A 104 -45.47 0.77 -12.54
C LEU A 104 -46.44 0.65 -13.72
N LYS A 105 -46.14 -0.20 -14.71
CA LYS A 105 -47.00 -0.35 -15.88
C LYS A 105 -48.39 -0.91 -15.56
N VAL A 106 -48.49 -1.87 -14.62
CA VAL A 106 -49.80 -2.32 -14.13
C VAL A 106 -50.56 -1.16 -13.48
N LYS A 107 -49.90 -0.38 -12.62
CA LYS A 107 -50.54 0.77 -11.98
C LYS A 107 -51.00 1.83 -12.99
N GLU A 108 -50.20 2.17 -13.99
CA GLU A 108 -50.61 3.08 -15.07
C GLU A 108 -51.89 2.60 -15.77
N MET A 109 -52.02 1.30 -16.00
CA MET A 109 -53.19 0.69 -16.65
C MET A 109 -54.41 0.64 -15.72
N ASP A 110 -54.21 0.40 -14.42
CA ASP A 110 -55.25 0.47 -13.38
C ASP A 110 -55.78 1.92 -13.21
N ASP A 111 -54.88 2.91 -13.15
CA ASP A 111 -55.20 4.34 -13.01
C ASP A 111 -55.94 4.88 -14.27
N GLU A 112 -55.60 4.39 -15.47
CA GLU A 112 -56.31 4.66 -16.71
C GLU A 112 -57.73 4.06 -16.70
N GLU A 113 -57.88 2.78 -16.36
CA GLU A 113 -59.19 2.11 -16.26
C GLU A 113 -60.10 2.82 -15.25
N TYR A 114 -59.56 3.25 -14.11
CA TYR A 114 -60.29 4.05 -13.11
C TYR A 114 -60.74 5.41 -13.66
N SER A 115 -59.90 6.06 -14.46
CA SER A 115 -60.19 7.39 -15.04
C SER A 115 -61.33 7.33 -16.07
N TYR A 116 -61.31 6.36 -16.99
CA TYR A 116 -62.39 6.14 -17.96
C TYR A 116 -63.71 5.73 -17.26
N ALA A 117 -63.64 4.86 -16.24
CA ALA A 117 -64.80 4.48 -15.46
C ALA A 117 -65.46 5.66 -14.72
N ALA A 118 -64.66 6.62 -14.21
CA ALA A 118 -65.16 7.83 -13.57
C ALA A 118 -65.85 8.80 -14.55
N LEU A 119 -65.41 8.82 -15.82
CA LEU A 119 -66.03 9.60 -16.90
C LEU A 119 -67.25 8.91 -17.55
N GLN A 120 -67.52 7.65 -17.19
CA GLN A 120 -68.51 6.77 -17.85
C GLN A 120 -68.22 6.53 -19.35
N GLU A 121 -66.96 6.63 -19.76
CA GLU A 121 -66.53 6.40 -21.14
C GLU A 121 -66.02 4.96 -21.34
N PRO A 122 -66.33 4.30 -22.48
CA PRO A 122 -65.85 2.95 -22.77
C PRO A 122 -64.36 2.95 -23.13
N LEU A 123 -63.59 2.04 -22.51
CA LEU A 123 -62.16 1.87 -22.80
C LEU A 123 -61.96 0.68 -23.74
N TYR A 124 -61.65 0.98 -25.01
CA TYR A 124 -61.48 -0.01 -26.09
C TYR A 124 -60.58 -1.22 -25.74
N ARG A 125 -59.51 -1.01 -24.96
CA ARG A 125 -58.63 -2.09 -24.50
C ARG A 125 -59.38 -3.12 -23.65
N VAL A 126 -60.29 -2.67 -22.79
CA VAL A 126 -61.09 -3.52 -21.89
C VAL A 126 -62.19 -4.23 -22.68
N ASP A 127 -62.92 -3.50 -23.53
CA ASP A 127 -64.00 -4.05 -24.37
C ASP A 127 -63.51 -5.16 -25.31
N THR A 128 -62.26 -5.05 -25.78
CA THR A 128 -61.60 -6.07 -26.61
C THR A 128 -60.91 -7.18 -25.80
N GLY A 129 -61.17 -7.28 -24.49
CA GLY A 129 -60.74 -8.40 -23.62
C GLY A 129 -59.44 -8.17 -22.85
N ASN A 130 -58.86 -6.98 -22.89
CA ASN A 130 -57.72 -6.54 -22.07
C ASN A 130 -56.45 -7.43 -22.16
N TYR A 131 -56.13 -7.91 -23.37
CA TYR A 131 -55.02 -8.86 -23.60
C TYR A 131 -53.66 -8.36 -23.11
N GLU A 132 -53.36 -7.07 -23.32
CA GLU A 132 -52.09 -6.45 -22.89
C GLU A 132 -51.94 -6.48 -21.36
N TYR A 133 -52.99 -6.15 -20.62
CA TYR A 133 -52.96 -6.17 -19.15
C TYR A 133 -52.68 -7.57 -18.61
N ARG A 134 -53.34 -8.60 -19.18
CA ARG A 134 -53.09 -10.00 -18.80
C ARG A 134 -51.65 -10.45 -19.12
N LEU A 135 -51.06 -9.95 -20.20
CA LEU A 135 -49.66 -10.20 -20.54
C LEU A 135 -48.71 -9.52 -19.54
N VAL A 136 -48.91 -8.23 -19.26
CA VAL A 136 -48.11 -7.46 -18.30
C VAL A 136 -48.19 -8.07 -16.89
N LEU A 137 -49.37 -8.54 -16.45
CA LEU A 137 -49.52 -9.26 -15.19
C LEU A 137 -48.69 -10.54 -15.13
N ARG A 138 -48.62 -11.33 -16.22
CA ARG A 138 -47.78 -12.53 -16.29
C ARG A 138 -46.30 -12.16 -16.21
N CYS A 139 -45.84 -11.20 -17.01
CA CYS A 139 -44.46 -10.73 -16.98
C CYS A 139 -44.07 -10.18 -15.59
N ARG A 140 -44.98 -9.48 -14.90
CA ARG A 140 -44.81 -9.02 -13.52
C ARG A 140 -44.62 -10.17 -12.53
N GLN A 141 -45.37 -11.27 -12.66
CA GLN A 141 -45.20 -12.46 -11.82
C GLN A 141 -43.85 -13.14 -12.04
N GLU A 142 -43.44 -13.32 -13.29
CA GLU A 142 -42.14 -13.91 -13.63
C GLU A 142 -40.97 -13.03 -13.14
N ALA A 143 -41.04 -11.73 -13.38
CA ALA A 143 -40.05 -10.76 -12.88
C ALA A 143 -40.01 -10.73 -11.35
N ARG A 144 -41.16 -10.85 -10.66
CA ARG A 144 -41.21 -10.97 -9.19
C ARG A 144 -40.44 -12.17 -8.68
N ALA A 145 -40.56 -13.33 -9.36
CA ALA A 145 -39.82 -14.53 -9.00
C ALA A 145 -38.30 -14.36 -9.23
N ARG A 146 -37.89 -13.78 -10.37
CA ARG A 146 -36.49 -13.44 -10.66
C ARG A 146 -35.90 -12.50 -9.60
N PHE A 147 -36.61 -11.41 -9.29
CA PHE A 147 -36.23 -10.43 -8.27
C PHE A 147 -36.10 -11.07 -6.87
N ALA A 148 -37.08 -11.89 -6.46
CA ALA A 148 -37.06 -12.55 -5.16
C ALA A 148 -35.87 -13.50 -5.00
N LYS A 149 -35.54 -14.27 -6.05
CA LYS A 149 -34.35 -15.12 -6.07
C LYS A 149 -33.06 -14.30 -5.96
N MET A 150 -32.88 -13.31 -6.84
CA MET A 150 -31.69 -12.45 -6.84
C MET A 150 -31.51 -11.69 -5.51
N ARG A 151 -32.61 -11.33 -4.82
CA ARG A 151 -32.55 -10.74 -3.48
C ARG A 151 -31.94 -11.69 -2.46
N SER A 152 -32.30 -12.97 -2.51
CA SER A 152 -31.71 -14.01 -1.64
C SER A 152 -30.22 -14.21 -1.97
N ASP A 153 -29.88 -14.32 -3.25
CA ASP A 153 -28.51 -14.53 -3.71
C ASP A 153 -27.57 -13.39 -3.28
N VAL A 154 -28.05 -12.14 -3.34
CA VAL A 154 -27.28 -10.96 -2.87
C VAL A 154 -27.11 -10.94 -1.36
N LEU A 155 -28.13 -11.29 -0.57
CA LEU A 155 -28.00 -11.33 0.89
C LEU A 155 -26.92 -12.32 1.33
N VAL A 156 -26.96 -13.55 0.78
CA VAL A 156 -25.94 -14.58 1.07
C VAL A 156 -24.56 -14.13 0.61
N LYS A 157 -24.41 -13.52 -0.57
CA LYS A 157 -23.09 -13.03 -1.02
C LYS A 157 -22.56 -11.85 -0.18
N LEU A 158 -23.41 -10.97 0.33
CA LEU A 158 -23.00 -9.90 1.24
C LEU A 158 -22.50 -10.47 2.57
N GLU A 159 -23.20 -11.45 3.13
CA GLU A 159 -22.79 -12.15 4.35
C GLU A 159 -21.47 -12.92 4.18
N LEU A 160 -21.28 -13.62 3.05
CA LEU A 160 -20.02 -14.28 2.73
C LEU A 160 -18.87 -13.27 2.53
N LEU A 161 -19.13 -12.12 1.91
CA LEU A 161 -18.13 -11.07 1.74
C LEU A 161 -17.75 -10.44 3.08
N ASP A 162 -18.71 -10.23 3.98
CA ASP A 162 -18.46 -9.63 5.30
C ASP A 162 -17.70 -10.59 6.24
N ASN A 163 -18.07 -11.87 6.26
CA ASN A 163 -17.30 -12.90 6.96
C ASN A 163 -15.85 -12.96 6.47
N LYS A 164 -15.65 -12.91 5.14
CA LYS A 164 -14.30 -12.85 4.55
C LYS A 164 -13.57 -11.55 4.89
N HIS A 165 -14.28 -10.43 4.89
CA HIS A 165 -13.73 -9.13 5.26
C HIS A 165 -13.21 -9.12 6.70
N VAL A 166 -14.01 -9.60 7.66
CA VAL A 166 -13.62 -9.67 9.08
C VAL A 166 -12.46 -10.64 9.28
N GLN A 167 -12.53 -11.85 8.71
CA GLN A 167 -11.48 -12.86 8.88
C GLN A 167 -10.16 -12.43 8.22
N ASP A 168 -10.17 -12.12 6.93
CA ASP A 168 -8.95 -11.80 6.20
C ASP A 168 -8.34 -10.48 6.71
N ILE A 169 -9.09 -9.38 6.75
CA ILE A 169 -8.49 -8.05 6.98
C ILE A 169 -8.03 -7.86 8.43
N VAL A 170 -8.78 -8.37 9.43
CA VAL A 170 -8.33 -8.27 10.82
C VAL A 170 -7.07 -9.12 11.04
N PHE A 171 -7.04 -10.35 10.54
CA PHE A 171 -5.86 -11.21 10.60
C PHE A 171 -4.65 -10.58 9.87
N GLN A 172 -4.88 -9.96 8.71
CA GLN A 172 -3.86 -9.24 7.94
C GLN A 172 -3.26 -8.06 8.72
N LEU A 173 -4.11 -7.22 9.32
CA LEU A 173 -3.64 -6.08 10.12
C LEU A 173 -2.93 -6.53 11.41
N GLN A 174 -3.40 -7.59 12.05
CA GLN A 174 -2.71 -8.20 13.19
C GLN A 174 -1.33 -8.74 12.80
N ARG A 175 -1.21 -9.42 11.64
CA ARG A 175 0.07 -9.91 11.10
C ARG A 175 1.06 -8.76 10.84
N LEU A 176 0.60 -7.65 10.27
CA LEU A 176 1.42 -6.45 10.09
C LEU A 176 1.92 -5.88 11.43
N VAL A 177 1.00 -5.62 12.38
CA VAL A 177 1.34 -5.02 13.68
C VAL A 177 2.25 -5.95 14.49
N ALA A 178 1.97 -7.25 14.53
CA ALA A 178 2.82 -8.22 15.23
C ALA A 178 4.22 -8.35 14.59
N GLY A 179 4.31 -8.31 13.26
CA GLY A 179 5.59 -8.30 12.53
C GLY A 179 6.43 -7.06 12.85
N LEU A 180 5.82 -5.88 12.85
CA LEU A 180 6.49 -4.62 13.20
C LEU A 180 6.87 -4.55 14.69
N ALA A 181 5.98 -4.94 15.60
CA ALA A 181 6.26 -4.95 17.03
C ALA A 181 7.42 -5.90 17.37
N ARG A 182 7.43 -7.10 16.77
CA ARG A 182 8.55 -8.02 16.90
C ARG A 182 9.84 -7.43 16.35
N TYR A 183 9.83 -6.88 15.14
CA TYR A 183 11.01 -6.23 14.55
C TYR A 183 11.60 -5.17 15.48
N HIS A 184 10.78 -4.26 16.00
CA HIS A 184 11.25 -3.20 16.88
C HIS A 184 11.77 -3.71 18.24
N ASN A 185 11.16 -4.75 18.81
CA ASN A 185 11.65 -5.39 20.03
C ASN A 185 13.00 -6.11 19.79
N ASP A 186 13.07 -6.96 18.75
CA ASP A 186 14.28 -7.69 18.37
C ASP A 186 15.45 -6.69 18.11
N CYS A 187 15.17 -5.54 17.45
CA CYS A 187 16.16 -4.46 17.25
C CYS A 187 16.54 -3.74 18.55
N HIS A 188 15.58 -3.41 19.41
CA HIS A 188 15.84 -2.74 20.69
C HIS A 188 16.76 -3.58 21.57
N ASP A 189 16.52 -4.90 21.65
CA ASP A 189 17.26 -5.78 22.54
C ASP A 189 18.72 -5.94 22.10
N VAL A 190 18.98 -5.96 20.79
CA VAL A 190 20.35 -5.93 20.23
C VAL A 190 21.02 -4.56 20.43
N MET A 191 20.35 -3.46 20.09
CA MET A 191 20.93 -2.11 20.22
C MET A 191 21.20 -1.71 21.67
N LYS A 192 20.40 -2.21 22.62
CA LYS A 192 20.62 -2.03 24.06
C LYS A 192 21.91 -2.71 24.55
N GLY A 193 22.35 -3.79 23.92
CA GLY A 193 23.61 -4.46 24.21
C GLY A 193 24.83 -3.73 23.64
N ALA A 194 24.66 -3.00 22.53
CA ALA A 194 25.72 -2.29 21.81
C ALA A 194 25.91 -0.83 22.31
N ASN A 195 26.19 -0.66 23.61
CA ASN A 195 26.38 0.66 24.21
C ASN A 195 27.76 1.26 23.87
N MET A 196 27.86 1.86 22.69
CA MET A 196 29.12 2.34 22.10
C MET A 196 29.69 3.64 22.72
N PHE A 197 28.94 4.39 23.53
CA PHE A 197 29.33 5.74 23.96
C PHE A 197 29.63 5.87 25.47
N PRO A 198 30.65 6.68 25.86
CA PRO A 198 31.56 7.45 25.00
C PRO A 198 32.66 6.57 24.37
N ILE A 199 32.93 6.76 23.07
CA ILE A 199 34.15 6.20 22.45
C ILE A 199 35.31 7.14 22.81
N GLU A 200 36.20 6.68 23.69
CA GLU A 200 37.51 7.31 23.84
C GLU A 200 38.36 6.90 22.63
N VAL A 201 38.61 7.84 21.72
CA VAL A 201 39.54 7.67 20.58
C VAL A 201 40.77 8.50 20.90
N ASP A 202 41.84 7.85 21.38
CA ASP A 202 43.05 8.58 21.76
C ASP A 202 43.87 8.95 20.51
N LEU A 203 43.91 10.26 20.20
CA LEU A 203 44.68 10.82 19.09
C LEU A 203 46.17 10.70 19.43
N SER A 204 46.78 9.57 19.04
CA SER A 204 48.21 9.33 19.21
C SER A 204 49.04 10.53 18.73
N GLN A 205 50.08 10.88 19.49
CA GLN A 205 50.76 12.19 19.46
C GLN A 205 51.43 12.59 18.12
N GLY A 206 51.35 11.76 17.08
CA GLY A 206 51.81 12.07 15.72
C GLY A 206 50.77 12.75 14.80
N THR A 207 49.48 12.84 15.17
CA THR A 207 48.45 13.37 14.25
C THR A 207 48.60 14.88 13.95
N PHE A 208 49.31 15.63 14.79
CA PHE A 208 49.52 17.08 14.64
C PHE A 208 51.00 17.50 14.57
N THR A 209 51.91 16.61 14.17
CA THR A 209 53.27 17.04 13.79
C THR A 209 53.22 17.76 12.45
N TYR A 210 52.85 19.04 12.48
CA TYR A 210 53.25 19.99 11.44
C TYR A 210 54.78 19.98 11.38
N ASP A 211 55.33 19.56 10.26
CA ASP A 211 56.78 19.56 10.04
C ASP A 211 57.22 21.01 9.80
N THR A 212 57.61 21.69 10.88
CA THR A 212 58.07 23.10 10.83
C THR A 212 59.54 23.22 10.43
N SER A 213 60.07 22.28 9.65
CA SER A 213 61.48 22.23 9.25
C SER A 213 61.83 23.12 8.05
N ASP A 214 60.85 23.49 7.20
CA ASP A 214 61.02 24.45 6.10
C ASP A 214 60.65 25.88 6.52
N GLN A 215 61.40 26.45 7.47
CA GLN A 215 61.49 27.92 7.61
C GLN A 215 62.43 28.47 6.53
N PHE A 216 61.92 28.64 5.31
CA PHE A 216 62.56 29.51 4.33
C PHE A 216 62.25 30.97 4.68
N ASN A 217 63.28 31.65 5.19
CA ASN A 217 63.39 33.09 5.16
C ASN A 217 63.56 33.52 3.70
N ASP A 218 62.68 34.36 3.17
CA ASP A 218 63.02 35.30 2.10
C ASP A 218 62.12 36.55 2.23
N ASP A 219 62.76 37.71 2.10
CA ASP A 219 62.14 39.03 2.18
C ASP A 219 61.51 39.44 0.82
N ASP A 220 60.55 40.35 0.90
CA ASP A 220 60.06 41.30 -0.12
C ASP A 220 59.25 40.87 -1.37
N ASP A 221 58.35 41.81 -1.70
CA ASP A 221 57.70 42.19 -2.97
C ASP A 221 56.47 41.45 -3.56
N ASP A 222 55.31 41.97 -3.15
CA ASP A 222 54.19 42.47 -3.98
C ASP A 222 53.88 41.82 -5.36
N ASN A 223 52.80 41.03 -5.41
CA ASN A 223 51.83 41.18 -6.51
C ASN A 223 50.43 40.63 -6.17
N SER A 224 49.42 41.51 -6.27
CA SER A 224 47.98 41.23 -6.27
C SER A 224 47.48 41.52 -7.70
N PRO A 225 46.62 40.70 -8.35
CA PRO A 225 45.28 40.45 -7.81
C PRO A 225 44.62 39.09 -8.15
N ASN A 226 43.48 38.81 -7.51
CA ASN A 226 42.49 37.87 -8.06
C ASN A 226 41.08 38.47 -8.06
N TYR A 227 40.32 38.14 -9.10
CA TYR A 227 39.02 38.73 -9.44
C TYR A 227 37.85 38.06 -8.69
N SER A 228 36.78 38.85 -8.49
CA SER A 228 35.48 38.44 -7.95
C SER A 228 34.74 37.42 -8.83
N THR A 229 33.80 36.64 -8.25
CA THR A 229 32.33 36.80 -8.43
C THR A 229 31.56 35.63 -7.75
N GLU A 230 30.37 35.94 -7.22
CA GLU A 230 29.35 35.00 -6.68
C GLU A 230 28.81 33.99 -7.72
N TYR A 231 27.95 33.05 -7.31
CA TYR A 231 26.53 33.00 -7.73
C TYR A 231 25.71 31.99 -6.90
N ALA A 232 24.39 32.17 -6.86
CA ALA A 232 23.46 31.50 -5.94
C ALA A 232 22.29 30.75 -6.63
N ASP A 233 21.80 29.74 -5.91
CA ASP A 233 20.43 29.17 -5.81
C ASP A 233 19.59 28.74 -7.06
N ASN A 234 18.70 27.76 -6.81
CA ASN A 234 17.74 27.11 -7.72
C ASN A 234 16.48 27.97 -8.01
N PRO A 235 15.65 27.58 -9.01
CA PRO A 235 14.33 27.02 -8.67
C PRO A 235 13.72 25.96 -9.63
N THR A 236 12.52 25.45 -9.27
CA THR A 236 11.79 24.28 -9.80
C THR A 236 10.54 24.56 -10.68
N ASP A 237 10.25 23.74 -11.71
CA ASP A 237 8.94 23.19 -12.22
C ASP A 237 9.25 22.24 -13.43
N GLY A 238 8.44 21.27 -13.90
CA GLY A 238 7.24 20.60 -13.39
C GLY A 238 6.47 19.79 -14.46
N ARG A 239 5.33 19.19 -14.05
CA ARG A 239 4.29 18.50 -14.86
C ARG A 239 4.66 17.16 -15.55
N GLY A 240 3.73 16.19 -15.54
CA GLY A 240 3.89 14.93 -16.29
C GLY A 240 3.02 13.72 -15.91
N THR A 241 1.92 13.89 -15.16
CA THR A 241 1.10 12.77 -14.69
C THR A 241 0.24 12.15 -15.81
N GLY A 242 0.72 11.07 -16.45
CA GLY A 242 -0.02 10.40 -17.52
C GLY A 242 0.30 8.92 -17.83
N ARG A 243 1.28 8.29 -17.16
CA ARG A 243 1.68 6.88 -17.41
C ARG A 243 1.68 5.97 -16.18
N TYR A 244 1.13 6.44 -15.06
CA TYR A 244 1.30 5.82 -13.74
C TYR A 244 0.44 4.58 -13.43
N THR A 245 -0.37 4.08 -14.36
CA THR A 245 -1.21 2.88 -14.12
C THR A 245 -0.56 1.59 -14.58
N ASP A 246 0.19 1.60 -15.69
CA ASP A 246 0.81 0.38 -16.23
C ASP A 246 2.17 0.10 -15.58
N ALA A 247 2.94 1.14 -15.27
CA ALA A 247 4.19 1.04 -14.51
C ALA A 247 4.01 0.45 -13.08
N VAL A 248 2.80 0.46 -12.53
CA VAL A 248 2.49 -0.16 -11.22
C VAL A 248 2.35 -1.68 -11.34
N VAL A 249 2.06 -2.20 -12.53
CA VAL A 249 2.06 -3.65 -12.80
C VAL A 249 3.49 -4.12 -13.09
N GLU A 250 4.24 -3.37 -13.87
CA GLU A 250 5.66 -3.63 -14.17
C GLU A 250 6.51 -3.63 -12.88
N ALA A 251 6.31 -2.64 -12.00
CA ALA A 251 6.98 -2.59 -10.70
C ALA A 251 6.61 -3.76 -9.76
N THR A 252 5.46 -4.43 -9.94
CA THR A 252 5.15 -5.64 -9.17
C THR A 252 5.92 -6.88 -9.63
N GLU A 253 6.43 -6.91 -10.87
CA GLU A 253 7.36 -7.93 -11.33
C GLU A 253 8.80 -7.60 -10.92
N GLU A 254 9.26 -6.35 -10.99
CA GLU A 254 10.62 -5.96 -10.55
C GLU A 254 10.85 -6.15 -9.04
N VAL A 255 9.87 -5.78 -8.20
CA VAL A 255 9.94 -6.02 -6.74
C VAL A 255 9.82 -7.52 -6.42
N SER A 256 9.19 -8.31 -7.29
CA SER A 256 9.17 -9.77 -7.14
C SER A 256 10.51 -10.39 -7.54
N ALA A 257 11.11 -9.96 -8.66
CA ALA A 257 12.39 -10.47 -9.18
C ALA A 257 13.57 -10.13 -8.25
N SER A 258 13.62 -8.90 -7.72
CA SER A 258 14.64 -8.49 -6.73
C SER A 258 14.53 -9.23 -5.39
N LEU A 259 13.35 -9.79 -5.06
CA LEU A 259 13.13 -10.66 -3.90
C LEU A 259 13.27 -12.17 -4.22
N ILE A 260 13.68 -12.54 -5.44
CA ILE A 260 13.92 -13.92 -5.89
C ILE A 260 15.42 -14.17 -6.19
N LEU A 261 16.22 -13.10 -6.36
CA LEU A 261 17.64 -13.18 -6.76
C LEU A 261 18.64 -13.01 -5.60
N THR A 262 18.24 -13.35 -4.37
CA THR A 262 19.17 -13.58 -3.26
C THR A 262 18.73 -14.86 -2.55
N ASP A 263 19.50 -15.93 -2.81
CA ASP A 263 19.29 -17.37 -2.55
C ASP A 263 18.37 -17.78 -1.37
#